data_AF-A0AAU2PPM2-F1
#
_entry.id   AF-A0AAU2PPM2-F1
#
_cell.length_a   1.000
_cell.length_b   1.000
_cell.length_c   1.000
_cell.angle_alpha   90.00
_cell.angle_beta   90.00
_cell.angle_gamma   90.00
#
_symmetry.space_group_name_H-M   'P 1'
#
loop_
_entity.id
_entity.type
_entity.pdbx_description
1 polymer ?
#
loop_
_entity_poly.entity_id
_entity_poly.type
_entity_poly.pdbx_seq_one_letter_code
_entity_poly.pdbx_strand_id
1 'polypeptide(L)'
;MRAHGERDGTRALIEVLLLGHHLPHEHLVSGLAAALKTGALTADAVALEARKAAEEDCHAQEEPVPPAAGRSNVTSLASRRLAHLLPDKRPLPSVAHYDQLLRLRRPEHPTT
;
A
#
# COMPACT_ATOMS: atom_id res chain seq x y z
N MET A 1 32.80 -10.16 -4.08
CA MET A 1 32.28 -9.54 -2.85
C MET A 1 31.10 -10.35 -2.35
N ARG A 2 31.05 -10.75 -1.08
CA ARG A 2 29.80 -11.12 -0.42
C ARG A 2 29.21 -9.83 0.15
N ALA A 3 28.31 -9.20 -0.60
CA ALA A 3 27.70 -7.92 -0.22
C ALA A 3 26.88 -8.00 1.07
N HIS A 4 26.40 -9.20 1.41
CA HIS A 4 25.69 -9.51 2.63
C HIS A 4 26.27 -10.76 3.30
N GLY A 5 26.26 -10.80 4.63
CA GLY A 5 26.50 -12.02 5.39
C GLY A 5 25.37 -13.03 5.16
N GLU A 6 25.58 -14.31 5.48
CA GLU A 6 24.61 -15.39 5.24
C GLU A 6 23.21 -15.08 5.78
N ARG A 7 23.13 -14.51 6.99
CA ARG A 7 21.87 -14.09 7.62
C ARG A 7 21.16 -12.99 6.84
N ASP A 8 21.88 -11.96 6.42
CA ASP A 8 21.27 -10.82 5.72
C ASP A 8 20.89 -11.19 4.28
N GLY A 9 21.69 -12.04 3.64
CA GLY A 9 21.38 -12.58 2.31
C GLY A 9 20.17 -13.51 2.32
N THR A 10 20.06 -14.39 3.31
CA THR A 10 18.87 -15.26 3.45
C THR A 10 17.62 -14.45 3.75
N ARG A 11 17.70 -13.44 4.61
CA ARG A 11 16.60 -12.51 4.85
C ARG A 11 16.16 -11.80 3.57
N ALA A 12 17.10 -11.23 2.82
CA ALA A 12 16.79 -10.56 1.56
C ALA A 12 16.12 -11.51 0.56
N LEU A 13 16.60 -12.77 0.46
CA LEU A 13 15.99 -13.78 -0.40
C LEU A 13 14.55 -14.11 0.02
N ILE A 14 14.29 -14.25 1.33
CA ILE A 14 12.94 -14.49 1.85
C ILE A 14 12.02 -13.31 1.52
N GLU A 15 12.48 -12.07 1.70
CA GLU A 15 11.69 -10.87 1.38
C GLU A 15 11.32 -10.83 -0.12
N VAL A 16 12.24 -11.20 -1.01
CA VAL A 16 11.96 -11.33 -2.47
C VAL A 16 10.97 -12.46 -2.76
N LEU A 17 11.08 -13.61 -2.11
CA LEU A 17 10.13 -14.71 -2.30
C LEU A 17 8.72 -14.34 -1.83
N LEU A 18 8.61 -13.64 -0.70
CA LEU A 18 7.33 -13.15 -0.18
C LEU A 18 6.71 -12.08 -1.09
N LEU A 19 7.51 -11.26 -1.76
CA LEU A 19 7.02 -10.33 -2.77
C LEU A 19 6.25 -11.05 -3.89
N GLY A 20 6.68 -12.25 -4.26
CA GLY A 20 6.03 -13.09 -5.27
C GLY A 20 4.66 -13.63 -4.91
N HIS A 21 4.23 -13.52 -3.65
CA HIS A 21 2.86 -13.86 -3.27
C HIS A 21 1.84 -12.85 -3.80
N HIS A 22 2.25 -11.62 -4.09
CA HIS A 22 1.36 -10.54 -4.50
C HIS A 22 1.69 -9.98 -5.89
N LEU A 23 2.72 -10.52 -6.53
CA LEU A 23 3.22 -10.04 -7.82
C LEU A 23 3.37 -11.23 -8.79
N PRO A 24 2.88 -11.11 -10.04
CA PRO A 24 3.09 -12.12 -11.07
C PRO A 24 4.56 -12.51 -11.22
N HIS A 25 4.80 -13.80 -11.47
CA HIS A 25 6.15 -14.35 -11.59
C HIS A 25 6.99 -13.63 -12.67
N GLU A 26 6.38 -13.26 -13.79
CA GLU A 26 7.07 -12.62 -14.92
C GLU A 26 7.70 -11.27 -14.51
N HIS A 27 6.94 -10.42 -13.82
CA HIS A 27 7.44 -9.14 -13.33
C HIS A 27 8.47 -9.30 -12.21
N LEU A 28 8.40 -10.38 -11.41
CA LEU A 28 9.43 -10.68 -10.42
C LEU A 28 10.77 -11.04 -11.09
N VAL A 29 10.73 -11.86 -12.13
CA VAL A 29 11.94 -12.28 -12.85
C VAL A 29 12.57 -11.09 -13.56
N SER A 30 11.77 -10.21 -14.18
CA SER A 30 12.28 -8.99 -14.80
C SER A 30 12.88 -8.04 -13.75
N GLY A 31 12.21 -7.86 -12.61
CA GLY A 31 12.71 -7.05 -11.50
C GLY A 31 14.02 -7.56 -10.93
N LEU A 32 14.14 -8.88 -10.74
CA LEU A 32 15.38 -9.50 -10.28
C LEU A 32 16.52 -9.33 -11.30
N ALA A 33 16.24 -9.53 -12.59
CA ALA A 33 17.23 -9.35 -13.65
C ALA A 33 17.70 -7.88 -13.74
N ALA A 34 16.80 -6.92 -13.57
CA ALA A 34 17.12 -5.49 -13.57
C ALA A 34 17.98 -5.09 -12.36
N ALA A 35 17.60 -5.52 -11.15
CA ALA A 35 18.36 -5.26 -9.93
C ALA A 35 19.76 -5.88 -9.98
N LEU A 36 19.90 -7.08 -10.55
CA LEU A 36 21.21 -7.72 -10.74
C LEU A 36 22.10 -6.95 -11.73
N LYS A 37 21.53 -6.40 -12.81
CA LYS A 37 22.30 -5.57 -13.78
C LYS A 37 22.85 -4.29 -13.14
N THR A 38 22.13 -3.71 -12.18
CA THR A 38 22.57 -2.50 -11.47
C THR A 38 23.44 -2.80 -10.24
N GLY A 39 23.59 -4.08 -9.88
CA GLY A 39 24.32 -4.51 -8.68
C GLY A 39 23.56 -4.23 -7.38
N ALA A 40 22.27 -3.91 -7.45
CA ALA A 40 21.43 -3.64 -6.29
C ALA A 40 20.93 -4.96 -5.68
N LEU A 41 21.64 -5.46 -4.67
CA LEU A 41 21.37 -6.77 -4.04
C LEU A 41 20.40 -6.68 -2.85
N THR A 42 19.45 -5.73 -2.88
CA THR A 42 18.45 -5.54 -1.82
C THR A 42 17.05 -5.92 -2.30
N ALA A 43 16.22 -6.42 -1.38
CA ALA A 43 14.84 -6.78 -1.69
C ALA A 43 14.01 -5.58 -2.17
N ASP A 44 14.26 -4.39 -1.60
CA ASP A 44 13.59 -3.15 -2.01
C ASP A 44 13.88 -2.76 -3.46
N ALA A 45 15.12 -2.97 -3.94
CA ALA A 45 15.48 -2.68 -5.32
C ALA A 45 14.76 -3.64 -6.28
N VAL A 46 14.70 -4.92 -5.93
CA VAL A 46 13.92 -5.93 -6.70
C VAL A 46 12.44 -5.55 -6.69
N ALA A 47 11.89 -5.12 -5.56
CA ALA A 47 10.49 -4.69 -5.46
C ALA A 47 10.18 -3.46 -6.33
N LEU A 48 11.09 -2.50 -6.38
CA LEU A 48 10.96 -1.31 -7.22
C LEU A 48 10.94 -1.68 -8.70
N GLU A 49 11.92 -2.46 -9.17
CA GLU A 49 12.00 -2.86 -10.58
C GLU A 49 10.85 -3.79 -11.00
N ALA A 50 10.41 -4.67 -10.09
CA ALA A 50 9.31 -5.58 -10.37
C ALA A 50 7.96 -4.85 -10.50
N ARG A 51 7.72 -3.83 -9.67
CA ARG A 51 6.53 -2.96 -9.80
C ARG A 51 6.57 -2.15 -11.09
N LYS A 52 7.73 -1.61 -11.44
CA LYS A 52 7.93 -0.88 -12.69
C LYS A 52 7.62 -1.76 -13.90
N ALA A 53 8.06 -3.02 -13.91
CA ALA A 53 7.70 -3.96 -14.98
C ALA A 53 6.18 -4.21 -15.06
N ALA A 54 5.50 -4.35 -13.91
CA ALA A 54 4.04 -4.51 -13.88
C ALA A 54 3.29 -3.27 -14.41
N GLU A 55 3.81 -2.06 -14.12
CA GLU A 55 3.28 -0.81 -14.64
C GLU A 55 3.47 -0.70 -16.16
N GLU A 56 4.64 -1.07 -16.68
CA GLU A 56 4.93 -1.09 -18.12
C GLU A 56 3.97 -2.03 -18.88
N ASP A 57 3.68 -3.21 -18.32
CA ASP A 57 2.72 -4.15 -18.91
C ASP A 57 1.27 -3.64 -18.87
N CYS A 58 0.88 -2.93 -17.79
CA CYS A 58 -0.42 -2.26 -17.72
C CYS A 58 -0.55 -1.12 -18.75
N HIS A 59 0.51 -0.34 -18.94
CA HIS A 59 0.54 0.74 -19.93
C HIS A 59 0.58 0.22 -21.38
N ALA A 60 1.18 -0.94 -21.63
CA ALA A 60 1.13 -1.59 -22.93
C ALA A 60 -0.29 -2.06 -23.31
N GLN A 61 -1.16 -2.28 -22.32
CA GLN A 61 -2.56 -2.65 -22.52
C GLN A 61 -3.49 -1.44 -22.73
N GLU A 62 -3.09 -0.24 -22.32
CA GLU A 62 -3.77 1.01 -22.66
C GLU A 62 -3.32 1.49 -24.06
N GLU A 63 -4.14 1.21 -25.09
CA GLU A 63 -3.98 1.86 -26.39
C GLU A 63 -3.87 3.39 -26.21
N PRO A 64 -2.96 4.07 -26.93
CA PRO A 64 -2.75 5.50 -26.77
C PRO A 64 -3.99 6.27 -27.23
N VAL A 65 -4.85 6.65 -26.29
CA VAL A 65 -5.92 7.62 -26.52
C VAL A 65 -5.25 8.98 -26.77
N PRO A 66 -5.50 9.64 -27.92
CA PRO A 66 -4.87 10.93 -28.23
C PRO A 66 -5.20 11.97 -27.15
N PRO A 67 -4.25 12.84 -26.78
CA PRO A 67 -4.45 13.80 -25.71
C PRO A 67 -5.53 14.81 -26.14
N ALA A 68 -6.72 14.69 -25.54
CA ALA A 68 -7.72 15.73 -25.61
C ALA A 68 -7.10 16.99 -24.99
N ALA A 69 -6.82 17.99 -25.84
CA ALA A 69 -6.34 19.31 -25.43
C ALA A 69 -7.43 20.04 -24.64
N GLY A 70 -7.58 19.66 -23.38
CA GLY A 70 -8.37 20.32 -22.36
C GLY A 70 -7.51 20.38 -21.13
N ARG A 71 -7.29 21.60 -20.61
CA ARG A 71 -6.55 21.87 -19.37
C ARG A 71 -6.79 20.74 -18.37
N SER A 72 -5.74 20.14 -17.82
CA SER A 72 -5.90 19.10 -16.81
C SER A 72 -6.52 19.76 -15.59
N ASN A 73 -7.83 19.61 -15.46
CA ASN A 73 -8.57 20.05 -14.30
C ASN A 73 -8.11 19.13 -13.16
N VAL A 74 -7.05 19.52 -12.45
CA VAL A 74 -6.58 18.78 -11.28
C VAL A 74 -7.69 18.86 -10.25
N THR A 75 -8.56 17.88 -10.30
CA THR A 75 -9.70 17.77 -9.40
C THR A 75 -9.15 17.14 -8.14
N SER A 76 -9.42 17.72 -6.97
CA SER A 76 -9.02 17.12 -5.71
C SER A 76 -9.47 15.66 -5.66
N LEU A 77 -8.54 14.77 -5.34
CA LEU A 77 -8.78 13.32 -5.25
C LEU A 77 -9.94 13.06 -4.28
N ALA A 78 -10.02 13.83 -3.19
CA ALA A 78 -11.13 13.78 -2.23
C ALA A 78 -12.48 14.14 -2.89
N SER A 79 -12.53 15.21 -3.70
CA SER A 79 -13.73 15.61 -4.43
C SER A 79 -14.17 14.55 -5.45
N ARG A 80 -13.22 13.97 -6.19
CA ARG A 80 -13.50 12.88 -7.13
C ARG A 80 -14.05 11.66 -6.41
N ARG A 81 -13.45 11.26 -5.29
CA ARG A 81 -13.95 10.13 -4.48
C ARG A 81 -15.36 10.40 -3.96
N LEU A 82 -15.62 11.58 -3.40
CA LEU A 82 -16.93 11.91 -2.83
C LEU A 82 -18.05 11.88 -3.89
N ALA A 83 -17.78 12.33 -5.12
CA ALA A 83 -18.75 12.32 -6.21
C ALA A 83 -19.25 10.93 -6.62
N HIS A 84 -18.47 9.87 -6.30
CA HIS A 84 -18.79 8.48 -6.64
C HIS A 84 -19.33 7.67 -5.45
N LEU A 85 -19.41 8.25 -4.25
CA LEU A 85 -19.91 7.55 -3.06
C LEU A 85 -21.42 7.69 -2.94
N LEU A 86 -22.09 6.60 -2.57
CA LEU A 86 -23.49 6.64 -2.17
C LEU A 86 -23.66 7.46 -0.88
N PRO A 87 -24.82 8.10 -0.65
CA PRO A 87 -25.08 8.82 0.59
C PRO A 87 -24.89 7.92 1.81
N ASP A 88 -24.14 8.37 2.83
CA ASP A 88 -23.98 7.60 4.07
C ASP A 88 -25.34 7.53 4.80
N LYS A 89 -25.83 6.31 5.01
CA LYS A 89 -27.08 6.01 5.71
C LYS A 89 -26.84 5.41 7.10
N ARG A 90 -25.59 5.26 7.52
CA ARG A 90 -25.30 4.69 8.84
C ARG A 90 -25.71 5.68 9.93
N PRO A 91 -26.31 5.20 11.03
CA PRO A 91 -26.61 6.04 12.17
C PRO A 91 -25.31 6.54 12.82
N LEU A 92 -25.37 7.69 13.49
CA LEU A 92 -24.23 8.20 14.24
C LEU A 92 -23.81 7.17 15.30
N PRO A 93 -22.51 7.00 15.56
CA PRO A 93 -22.05 6.14 16.63
C PRO A 93 -22.60 6.64 17.98
N SER A 94 -23.15 5.74 18.78
CA SER A 94 -23.68 6.06 20.11
C SER A 94 -22.59 5.96 21.17
N VAL A 95 -22.47 7.00 22.00
CA VAL A 95 -21.55 7.03 23.16
C VAL A 95 -22.23 6.49 24.43
N ALA A 96 -23.53 6.19 24.40
CA ALA A 96 -24.31 5.81 25.58
C ALA A 96 -23.78 4.57 26.32
N HIS A 97 -23.07 3.67 25.63
CA HIS A 97 -22.42 2.51 26.24
C HIS A 97 -21.23 2.92 27.13
N TYR A 98 -20.47 3.94 26.74
CA TYR A 98 -19.35 4.43 27.53
C TYR A 98 -19.81 5.18 28.79
N ASP A 99 -20.94 5.88 28.72
CA ASP A 99 -21.53 6.56 29.88
C ASP A 99 -21.90 5.60 31.02
N GLN A 100 -22.14 4.32 30.72
CA GLN A 100 -22.40 3.30 31.74
C GLN A 100 -21.18 3.10 32.66
N LEU A 101 -19.97 3.23 32.13
CA LEU A 101 -18.73 3.07 32.90
C LEU A 101 -18.50 4.22 33.89
N LEU A 102 -18.99 5.43 33.56
CA LEU A 102 -18.91 6.60 34.44
C LEU A 102 -19.85 6.47 35.65
N ARG A 103 -20.96 5.73 35.51
CA ARG A 103 -21.94 5.50 36.58
C ARG A 103 -21.51 4.44 37.59
N LEU A 104 -20.66 3.49 37.17
CA LEU A 104 -20.17 2.41 38.03
C LEU A 104 -19.09 2.87 39.02
N ARG A 105 -18.50 4.06 38.81
CA ARG A 105 -17.43 4.60 39.65
C ARG A 105 -17.87 5.86 40.40
N ARG A 106 -18.80 5.70 41.34
CA ARG A 106 -18.80 6.56 42.53
C ARG A 106 -18.77 5.67 43.77
N PRO A 107 -17.58 5.28 44.25
CA PRO A 107 -17.48 4.96 45.68
C PRO A 107 -17.87 6.24 46.42
N GLU A 108 -18.95 6.17 47.21
CA GLU A 108 -19.21 7.16 48.25
C GLU A 108 -17.93 7.28 49.07
N HIS A 109 -17.28 8.45 49.02
CA HIS A 109 -16.19 8.76 49.94
C HIS A 109 -16.83 8.93 51.32
N PRO A 110 -16.60 8.04 52.30
CA PRO A 110 -17.07 8.29 53.66
C PRO A 110 -16.33 9.53 54.17
N THR A 111 -17.08 10.61 54.39
CA THR A 111 -16.63 11.77 55.15
C THR A 111 -16.30 11.33 56.57
N THR A 112 -15.03 11.35 56.94
CA THR A 112 -14.57 11.40 58.33
C THR A 112 -13.57 12.54 58.45
#